data_AF-A0AB38QWE6-F1
#
_entry.id   AF-A0AB38QWE6-F1
#
_cell.length_a   1.000
_cell.length_b   1.000
_cell.length_c   1.000
_cell.angle_alpha   90.00
_cell.angle_beta   90.00
_cell.angle_gamma   90.00
#
_symmetry.space_group_name_H-M   'P 1'
#
loop_
_entity.id
_entity.type
_entity.pdbx_description
1 polymer ?
#
loop_
_entity_poly.entity_id
_entity_poly.type
_entity_poly.pdbx_seq_one_letter_code
_entity_poly.pdbx_strand_id
1 'polypeptide(L)'
;MKKTLLRLLLLLSVFILAVGCSSKIHDENVNKGIGDFKNANFASEKLLRSHYIKHVVKQKEFGNITMDEYLEGARKLINSKPGGDILTKTRSNGDILFYNKSTNEFAVVTKDGVIRTYFKPKEGIKYFNKQ
;
A
#
# COMPACT_ATOMS: atom_id res chain seq x y z
N MET A 1 47.86 -40.60 44.03
CA MET A 1 46.98 -40.04 45.09
C MET A 1 45.72 -39.49 44.43
N LYS A 2 44.56 -39.96 44.89
CA LYS A 2 43.21 -39.62 44.40
C LYS A 2 42.83 -38.17 44.76
N LYS A 3 42.02 -37.53 43.91
CA LYS A 3 40.87 -36.62 44.20
C LYS A 3 40.39 -36.01 42.87
N THR A 4 39.38 -36.55 42.17
CA THR A 4 37.91 -36.31 42.34
C THR A 4 37.60 -34.81 42.28
N LEU A 5 36.82 -34.23 41.36
CA LEU A 5 35.39 -34.40 41.01
C LEU A 5 35.19 -33.79 39.59
N LEU A 6 34.52 -34.44 38.64
CA LEU A 6 33.06 -34.54 38.49
C LEU A 6 32.33 -33.20 38.27
N ARG A 7 32.03 -32.93 36.99
CA ARG A 7 30.81 -32.28 36.45
C ARG A 7 30.94 -32.38 34.93
N LEU A 8 30.51 -33.47 34.30
CA LEU A 8 29.12 -33.76 33.94
C LEU A 8 28.32 -32.48 33.65
N LEU A 9 28.35 -32.04 32.39
CA LEU A 9 27.09 -31.66 31.73
C LEU A 9 27.14 -32.11 30.27
N LEU A 10 26.16 -32.95 29.96
CA LEU A 10 25.85 -33.56 28.67
C LEU A 10 25.55 -32.50 27.59
N LEU A 11 26.04 -32.80 26.40
CA LEU A 11 25.29 -32.90 25.13
C LEU A 11 23.99 -32.09 25.00
N LEU A 12 24.04 -31.05 24.17
CA LEU A 12 22.99 -30.61 23.24
C LEU A 12 23.69 -29.61 22.32
N SER A 13 23.69 -29.65 21.00
CA SER A 13 23.04 -30.50 20.02
C SER A 13 23.62 -30.00 18.69
N VAL A 14 24.01 -30.93 17.82
CA VAL A 14 24.36 -30.63 16.43
C VAL A 14 23.18 -29.92 15.77
N PHE A 15 23.40 -28.73 15.23
CA PHE A 15 22.61 -28.20 14.11
C PHE A 15 23.56 -27.56 13.11
N ILE A 16 24.20 -28.43 12.33
CA ILE A 16 24.73 -28.09 11.02
C ILE A 16 23.50 -27.95 10.08
N LEU A 17 23.63 -27.03 9.11
CA LEU A 17 22.70 -26.72 8.02
C LEU A 17 21.62 -25.70 8.37
N ALA A 18 21.71 -24.52 7.77
CA ALA A 18 20.99 -24.32 6.53
C ALA A 18 21.24 -22.92 5.96
N VAL A 19 21.83 -22.93 4.76
CA VAL A 19 21.39 -22.17 3.60
C VAL A 19 21.43 -20.64 3.71
N GLY A 20 22.42 -20.09 2.99
CA GLY A 20 22.26 -18.99 2.04
C GLY A 20 21.23 -17.92 2.40
N CYS A 21 21.73 -16.69 2.56
CA CYS A 21 20.96 -15.50 2.27
C CYS A 21 20.66 -15.50 0.76
N SER A 22 19.75 -16.39 0.34
CA SER A 22 19.12 -16.35 -0.96
C SER A 22 18.15 -15.19 -0.87
N SER A 23 18.54 -14.09 -1.50
CA SER A 23 17.66 -13.01 -1.86
C SER A 23 16.42 -13.66 -2.47
N LYS A 24 15.30 -13.66 -1.72
CA LYS A 24 14.02 -14.01 -2.32
C LYS A 24 13.72 -12.93 -3.34
N ILE A 25 14.12 -13.20 -4.57
CA ILE A 25 13.52 -12.64 -5.77
C ILE A 25 12.03 -12.92 -5.60
N HIS A 26 11.27 -11.89 -5.26
CA HIS A 26 9.83 -11.97 -5.39
C HIS A 26 9.55 -12.04 -6.88
N ASP A 27 9.04 -13.19 -7.29
CA ASP A 27 8.65 -13.54 -8.65
C ASP A 27 7.91 -12.40 -9.35
N GLU A 28 8.56 -11.88 -10.39
CA GLU A 28 8.00 -11.01 -11.40
C GLU A 28 7.12 -11.81 -12.35
N ASN A 29 5.96 -12.26 -11.89
CA ASN A 29 4.90 -12.75 -12.78
C ASN A 29 3.52 -12.32 -12.30
N VAL A 30 3.37 -11.00 -12.12
CA VAL A 30 2.05 -10.38 -12.00
C VAL A 30 1.70 -9.75 -13.34
N ASN A 31 0.69 -10.34 -13.97
CA ASN A 31 -0.05 -9.82 -15.10
C ASN A 31 -0.27 -8.31 -14.91
N LYS A 32 0.48 -7.49 -15.66
CA LYS A 32 0.69 -6.06 -15.40
C LYS A 32 -0.61 -5.30 -15.70
N GLY A 33 -1.50 -5.30 -14.71
CA GLY A 33 -2.55 -4.30 -14.60
C GLY A 33 -1.93 -2.90 -14.63
N ILE A 34 -2.73 -1.91 -15.00
CA ILE A 34 -2.34 -0.50 -15.17
C ILE A 34 -1.47 -0.04 -13.97
N GLY A 35 -0.14 -0.09 -14.12
CA GLY A 35 0.89 0.32 -13.15
C GLY A 35 0.98 -0.52 -11.86
N ASP A 36 2.08 -1.26 -11.66
CA ASP A 36 2.44 -1.81 -10.35
C ASP A 36 3.01 -0.67 -9.49
N PHE A 37 2.14 0.02 -8.76
CA PHE A 37 2.40 1.22 -7.97
C PHE A 37 2.66 0.91 -6.48
N LYS A 38 3.31 -0.22 -6.17
CA LYS A 38 3.55 -0.66 -4.78
C LYS A 38 4.21 0.39 -3.88
N ASN A 39 5.08 1.23 -4.45
CA ASN A 39 5.80 2.28 -3.72
C ASN A 39 5.29 3.70 -4.04
N ALA A 40 4.07 3.83 -4.57
CA ALA A 40 3.51 5.13 -4.89
C ALA A 40 3.38 6.01 -3.65
N ASN A 41 3.70 7.29 -3.83
CA ASN A 41 3.66 8.28 -2.78
C ASN A 41 3.04 9.58 -3.30
N PHE A 42 2.56 10.42 -2.39
CA PHE A 42 2.36 11.83 -2.72
C PHE A 42 3.70 12.46 -3.11
N ALA A 43 3.67 13.51 -3.92
CA ALA A 43 4.90 14.17 -4.37
C ALA A 43 5.76 14.73 -3.22
N SER A 44 5.21 14.89 -2.01
CA SER A 44 5.95 15.20 -0.79
C SER A 44 5.16 14.81 0.46
N GLU A 45 5.84 14.67 1.59
CA GLU A 45 5.21 14.48 2.91
C GLU A 45 4.27 15.65 3.26
N LYS A 46 4.64 16.88 2.89
CA LYS A 46 3.79 18.07 3.08
C LYS A 46 2.44 17.92 2.37
N LEU A 47 2.44 17.38 1.16
CA LEU A 47 1.20 17.12 0.40
C LEU A 47 0.38 15.99 1.01
N LEU A 48 1.02 14.87 1.39
CA LEU A 48 0.36 13.79 2.13
C LEU A 48 -0.33 14.33 3.39
N ARG A 49 0.40 15.07 4.23
CA ARG A 49 -0.12 15.65 5.47
C ARG A 49 -1.27 16.62 5.21
N SER A 50 -1.16 17.47 4.18
CA SER A 50 -2.23 18.41 3.81
C SER A 50 -3.52 17.68 3.42
N HIS A 51 -3.40 16.63 2.59
CA HIS A 51 -4.53 15.81 2.18
C HIS A 51 -5.14 15.02 3.34
N TYR A 52 -4.31 14.40 4.18
CA TYR A 52 -4.75 13.71 5.40
C TYR A 52 -5.55 14.65 6.32
N ILE A 53 -5.02 15.85 6.61
CA ILE A 53 -5.74 16.84 7.44
C ILE A 53 -7.07 17.22 6.79
N LYS A 54 -7.10 17.43 5.48
CA LYS A 54 -8.32 17.84 4.77
C LYS A 54 -9.38 16.75 4.78
N HIS A 55 -9.03 15.51 4.48
CA HIS A 55 -9.98 14.43 4.21
C HIS A 55 -10.30 13.59 5.45
N VAL A 56 -9.30 13.30 6.29
CA VAL A 56 -9.47 12.53 7.52
C VAL A 56 -9.87 13.45 8.68
N VAL A 57 -9.07 14.49 8.97
CA VAL A 57 -9.29 15.30 10.20
C VAL A 57 -10.47 16.26 10.05
N LYS A 58 -10.49 17.07 8.98
CA LYS A 58 -11.51 18.13 8.80
C LYS A 58 -12.83 17.59 8.26
N GLN A 59 -12.77 16.75 7.23
CA GLN A 59 -13.98 16.23 6.57
C GLN A 59 -14.47 14.88 7.13
N LYS A 60 -13.65 14.19 7.94
CA LYS A 60 -14.02 12.93 8.60
C LYS A 60 -14.49 11.85 7.63
N GLU A 61 -13.97 11.85 6.41
CA GLU A 61 -14.40 10.93 5.33
C GLU A 61 -14.02 9.47 5.60
N PHE A 62 -12.99 9.25 6.42
CA PHE A 62 -12.41 7.92 6.69
C PHE A 62 -12.56 7.47 8.15
N GLY A 63 -13.23 8.26 8.99
CA GLY A 63 -13.25 8.02 10.43
C GLY A 63 -11.89 8.28 11.08
N ASN A 64 -11.57 7.52 12.13
CA ASN A 64 -10.32 7.66 12.88
C ASN A 64 -9.27 6.69 12.31
N ILE A 65 -8.46 7.18 11.37
CA ILE A 65 -7.31 6.46 10.82
C ILE A 65 -6.06 7.33 10.93
N THR A 66 -4.91 6.70 10.97
CA THR A 66 -3.60 7.35 10.92
C THR A 66 -3.25 7.84 9.51
N MET A 67 -2.21 8.67 9.40
CA MET A 67 -1.72 9.16 8.11
C MET A 67 -1.13 8.02 7.25
N ASP A 68 -0.51 7.02 7.88
CA ASP A 68 0.05 5.85 7.19
C ASP A 68 -1.06 4.94 6.65
N GLU A 69 -2.12 4.69 7.42
CA GLU A 69 -3.30 3.95 6.95
C GLU A 69 -4.01 4.69 5.80
N TYR A 70 -4.04 6.02 5.83
CA TYR A 70 -4.59 6.82 4.73
C TYR A 70 -3.76 6.68 3.46
N LEU A 71 -2.43 6.72 3.56
CA LEU A 71 -1.53 6.47 2.42
C LEU A 71 -1.67 5.05 1.89
N GLU A 72 -1.76 4.06 2.78
CA GLU A 72 -1.93 2.66 2.40
C GLU A 72 -3.28 2.42 1.72
N GLY A 73 -4.36 3.07 2.18
CA GLY A 73 -5.65 3.06 1.50
C GLY A 73 -5.55 3.60 0.07
N ALA A 74 -4.85 4.72 -0.13
CA ALA A 74 -4.61 5.26 -1.46
C ALA A 74 -3.85 4.28 -2.35
N ARG A 75 -2.76 3.68 -1.84
CA ARG A 75 -1.96 2.66 -2.56
C ARG A 75 -2.80 1.44 -2.91
N LYS A 76 -3.59 0.92 -1.98
CA LYS A 76 -4.47 -0.23 -2.20
C LYS A 76 -5.46 0.05 -3.33
N LEU A 77 -6.07 1.24 -3.36
CA LEU A 77 -7.01 1.60 -4.41
C LEU A 77 -6.33 1.67 -5.79
N ILE A 78 -5.20 2.36 -5.92
CA ILE A 78 -4.53 2.52 -7.23
C ILE A 78 -3.89 1.23 -7.75
N ASN A 79 -3.58 0.27 -6.88
CA ASN A 79 -3.08 -1.06 -7.26
C ASN A 79 -4.21 -2.09 -7.47
N SER A 80 -5.47 -1.67 -7.36
CA SER A 80 -6.61 -2.57 -7.54
C SER A 80 -6.85 -2.89 -9.02
N LYS A 81 -7.21 -4.15 -9.30
CA LYS A 81 -7.57 -4.58 -10.66
C LYS A 81 -8.88 -3.89 -11.09
N PRO A 82 -8.93 -3.23 -12.27
CA PRO A 82 -10.18 -2.67 -12.81
C PRO A 82 -11.26 -3.76 -13.03
N GLY A 83 -12.52 -3.36 -12.87
CA GLY A 83 -13.67 -4.26 -12.93
C GLY A 83 -14.31 -4.49 -11.56
N GLY A 84 -15.48 -5.14 -11.55
CA GLY A 84 -16.27 -5.30 -10.32
C GLY A 84 -16.65 -3.95 -9.73
N ASP A 85 -16.08 -3.63 -8.57
CA ASP A 85 -16.28 -2.35 -7.88
C ASP A 85 -15.33 -1.24 -8.30
N ILE A 86 -14.27 -1.58 -9.01
CA ILE A 86 -13.20 -0.64 -9.38
C ILE A 86 -13.48 -0.10 -10.77
N LEU A 87 -13.76 1.20 -10.85
CA LEU A 87 -13.86 1.96 -12.08
C LEU A 87 -12.57 2.74 -12.31
N THR A 88 -12.16 2.87 -13.58
CA THR A 88 -11.00 3.67 -13.95
C THR A 88 -11.26 4.56 -15.16
N LYS A 89 -10.55 5.70 -15.23
CA LYS A 89 -10.49 6.60 -16.40
C LYS A 89 -9.04 7.06 -16.57
N THR A 90 -8.59 7.20 -17.80
CA THR A 90 -7.30 7.84 -18.11
C THR A 90 -7.55 9.20 -18.74
N ARG A 91 -6.93 10.25 -18.19
CA ARG A 91 -7.01 11.61 -18.73
C ARG A 91 -6.03 11.81 -19.87
N SER A 92 -6.24 12.86 -20.67
CA SER A 92 -5.36 13.23 -21.79
C SER A 92 -3.91 13.50 -21.37
N ASN A 93 -3.68 13.95 -20.13
CA ASN A 93 -2.36 14.16 -19.55
C ASN A 93 -1.69 12.88 -19.01
N GLY A 94 -2.36 11.72 -19.12
CA GLY A 94 -1.89 10.43 -18.62
C GLY A 94 -2.17 10.15 -17.14
N ASP A 95 -2.86 11.04 -16.42
CA ASP A 95 -3.32 10.71 -15.07
C ASP A 95 -4.39 9.62 -15.12
N ILE A 96 -4.34 8.70 -14.16
CA ILE A 96 -5.28 7.60 -14.03
C ILE A 96 -6.13 7.84 -12.79
N LEU A 97 -7.44 7.78 -12.97
CA LEU A 97 -8.43 7.94 -11.92
C LEU A 97 -8.91 6.55 -11.53
N PHE A 98 -9.06 6.33 -10.23
CA PHE A 98 -9.62 5.13 -9.65
C PHE A 98 -10.81 5.49 -8.78
N TYR A 99 -11.88 4.71 -8.87
CA TYR A 99 -13.04 4.83 -8.00
C TYR A 99 -13.53 3.46 -7.56
N ASN A 100 -13.66 3.26 -6.25
CA ASN A 100 -14.25 2.07 -5.67
C ASN A 100 -15.71 2.35 -5.28
N LYS A 101 -16.65 1.70 -5.97
CA LYS A 101 -18.10 1.86 -5.74
C LYS A 101 -18.51 1.48 -4.32
N SER A 102 -17.92 0.42 -3.76
CA SER A 102 -18.32 -0.17 -2.48
C SER A 102 -17.86 0.65 -1.29
N THR A 103 -16.64 1.21 -1.35
CA THR A 103 -16.08 2.01 -0.26
C THR A 103 -16.29 3.52 -0.45
N ASN A 104 -16.79 3.92 -1.63
CA ASN A 104 -16.88 5.30 -2.10
C ASN A 104 -15.52 6.02 -2.05
N GLU A 105 -14.45 5.33 -2.44
CA GLU A 105 -13.10 5.88 -2.43
C GLU A 105 -12.69 6.30 -3.83
N PHE A 106 -12.03 7.45 -3.93
CA PHE A 106 -11.55 8.02 -5.19
C PHE A 106 -10.07 8.38 -5.07
N ALA A 107 -9.26 8.00 -6.06
CA ALA A 107 -7.85 8.37 -6.14
C ALA A 107 -7.48 8.85 -7.55
N VAL A 108 -6.45 9.69 -7.62
CA VAL A 108 -5.79 10.04 -8.88
C VAL A 108 -4.29 9.82 -8.72
N VAL A 109 -3.69 9.15 -9.70
CA VAL A 109 -2.26 8.91 -9.78
C VAL A 109 -1.74 9.39 -11.14
N THR A 110 -0.52 9.90 -11.18
CA THR A 110 0.15 10.19 -12.45
C THR A 110 0.52 8.89 -13.17
N LYS A 111 0.81 8.97 -14.47
CA LYS A 111 1.39 7.85 -15.23
C LYS A 111 2.66 7.26 -14.59
N ASP A 112 3.40 8.08 -13.84
CA ASP A 112 4.66 7.72 -13.17
C ASP A 112 4.46 7.23 -11.72
N GLY A 113 3.21 7.07 -11.26
CA GLY A 113 2.91 6.51 -9.95
C GLY A 113 2.93 7.50 -8.78
N VAL A 114 2.82 8.80 -9.06
CA VAL A 114 2.72 9.84 -8.01
C VAL A 114 1.25 10.09 -7.67
N ILE A 115 0.88 9.90 -6.41
CA ILE A 115 -0.48 10.13 -5.92
C ILE A 115 -0.77 11.64 -5.92
N ARG A 116 -1.84 12.03 -6.59
CA ARG A 116 -2.33 13.42 -6.61
C ARG A 116 -3.38 13.68 -5.54
N THR A 117 -4.26 12.71 -5.28
CA THR A 117 -5.34 12.83 -4.29
C THR A 117 -5.91 11.47 -3.90
N TYR A 118 -6.53 11.40 -2.73
CA TYR A 118 -7.29 10.26 -2.24
C TYR A 118 -8.40 10.73 -1.29
N PHE A 119 -9.67 10.43 -1.56
CA PHE A 119 -10.78 10.92 -0.73
C PHE A 119 -12.10 10.18 -0.97
N LYS A 120 -13.13 10.47 -0.16
CA LYS A 120 -14.49 9.98 -0.41
C LYS A 120 -15.40 11.10 -0.92
N PRO A 121 -15.78 11.13 -2.21
CA PRO A 121 -16.59 12.21 -2.76
C PRO A 121 -18.01 12.19 -2.17
N LYS A 122 -18.52 13.38 -1.79
CA LYS A 122 -19.90 13.54 -1.31
C LYS A 122 -20.96 13.11 -2.33
N GLU A 123 -20.71 13.35 -3.61
CA GLU A 123 -21.63 12.96 -4.69
C GLU A 123 -21.44 11.50 -5.16
N GLY A 124 -20.53 10.75 -4.54
CA GLY A 124 -20.23 9.38 -4.88
C GLY A 124 -19.86 9.20 -6.36
N ILE A 125 -20.48 8.21 -7.00
CA ILE A 125 -20.22 7.88 -8.41
C ILE A 125 -20.54 9.04 -9.37
N LYS A 126 -21.43 9.96 -9.00
CA LYS A 126 -21.70 11.15 -9.82
C LYS A 126 -20.46 12.04 -9.93
N TYR A 127 -19.65 12.12 -8.86
CA TYR A 127 -18.38 12.84 -8.90
C TYR A 127 -17.43 12.20 -9.91
N PHE A 128 -17.24 10.88 -9.84
CA PHE A 128 -16.38 10.13 -10.75
C PHE A 128 -16.82 10.27 -12.22
N ASN A 129 -18.13 10.22 -12.47
CA ASN A 129 -18.67 10.35 -13.83
C ASN A 129 -18.38 11.73 -14.45
N LYS A 130 -18.32 12.81 -13.64
CA LYS A 130 -17.95 14.16 -14.08
C LYS A 130 -16.46 14.35 -14.36
N GLN A 131 -15.60 13.45 -13.88
CA GLN A 131 -14.13 13.58 -14.01
C GLN A 131 -13.60 13.26 -15.41
#